data_AF-D3FAA5-F1
#
_entry.id   AF-D3FAA5-F1
#
_cell.length_a   1.000
_cell.length_b   1.000
_cell.length_c   1.000
_cell.angle_alpha   90.00
_cell.angle_beta   90.00
_cell.angle_gamma   90.00
#
_symmetry.space_group_name_H-M   'P 1'
#
loop_
_entity.id
_entity.type
_entity.pdbx_description
1 polymer ?
#
loop_
_entity_poly.entity_id
_entity_poly.type
_entity_poly.pdbx_seq_one_letter_code
_entity_poly.pdbx_strand_id
1 'polypeptide(L)' 'MNARNLILGASLVLIAALAFFTLRDFAVNGVTAMGVVSLPIVVLLAVGVIGAMAQPPRRK' A
#
# COMPACT_ATOMS: atom_id res chain seq x y z
N MET A 1 -19.67 9.73 4.30
CA MET A 1 -18.64 8.75 3.90
C MET A 1 -18.75 7.55 4.82
N ASN A 2 -18.93 6.34 4.30
CA ASN A 2 -19.07 5.14 5.14
C ASN A 2 -17.74 4.82 5.85
N ALA A 3 -17.78 4.38 7.10
CA ALA A 3 -16.59 4.06 7.92
C ALA A 3 -15.60 3.14 7.18
N ARG A 4 -16.12 2.19 6.38
CA ARG A 4 -15.34 1.34 5.48
C ARG A 4 -14.41 2.12 4.54
N ASN A 5 -14.93 3.14 3.85
CA ASN A 5 -14.13 3.90 2.88
C ASN A 5 -13.10 4.79 3.59
N LEU A 6 -13.40 5.24 4.82
CA LEU A 6 -12.44 5.96 5.65
C LEU A 6 -11.25 5.07 6.02
N ILE A 7 -11.53 3.83 6.44
CA ILE A 7 -10.50 2.84 6.80
C ILE A 7 -9.67 2.47 5.57
N LEU A 8 -10.31 2.15 4.43
CA LEU A 8 -9.60 1.80 3.20
C LEU A 8 -8.75 2.97 2.69
N GLY A 9 -9.27 4.20 2.76
CA GLY A 9 -8.51 5.40 2.42
C GLY A 9 -7.30 5.60 3.33
N ALA A 10 -7.47 5.47 4.65
CA ALA A 10 -6.37 5.59 5.62
C ALA A 10 -5.29 4.52 5.40
N SER A 11 -5.68 3.27 5.11
CA SER A 11 -4.75 2.20 4.74
C SER A 11 -3.96 2.52 3.48
N LEU A 12 -4.61 3.11 2.47
CA LEU A 12 -3.94 3.55 1.24
C LEU A 12 -2.88 4.63 1.51
N VAL A 13 -3.20 5.61 2.36
CA VAL A 13 -2.24 6.64 2.77
C VAL A 13 -1.04 6.03 3.49
N LEU A 14 -1.27 5.07 4.39
CA LEU A 14 -0.19 4.36 5.08
C LEU A 14 0.70 3.58 4.11
N ILE A 15 0.10 2.85 3.15
CA ILE A 15 0.84 2.13 2.12
C ILE A 15 1.67 3.08 1.26
N ALA A 16 1.12 4.25 0.91
CA ALA A 16 1.86 5.27 0.18
C ALA A 16 3.05 5.84 0.99
N ALA A 17 2.88 6.05 2.29
CA ALA A 17 3.96 6.47 3.17
C ALA A 17 5.07 5.40 3.26
N LEU A 18 4.70 4.12 3.37
CA LEU A 18 5.65 3.01 3.33
C LEU A 18 6.42 2.96 2.01
N ALA A 19 5.73 3.10 0.88
CA ALA A 19 6.38 3.18 -0.44
C ALA A 19 7.39 4.32 -0.50
N PHE A 20 7.02 5.50 -0.01
CA PHE A 20 7.90 6.65 0.06
C PHE A 20 9.13 6.39 0.94
N PHE A 21 8.95 5.82 2.13
CA PHE A 21 10.08 5.48 3.01
C PHE A 21 11.02 4.45 2.40
N THR A 22 10.49 3.43 1.70
CA THR A 22 11.32 2.47 0.96
C THR A 22 12.13 3.14 -0.15
N LEU A 23 11.52 4.02 -0.94
CA LEU A 23 12.23 4.77 -1.98
C LEU A 23 13.27 5.73 -1.40
N ARG A 24 12.97 6.36 -0.27
CA ARG A 24 13.90 7.24 0.44
C ARG A 24 15.06 6.44 1.04
N ASP A 25 14.80 5.25 1.56
CA ASP A 25 15.83 4.32 2.03
C ASP A 25 16.77 3.94 0.87
N PHE A 26 16.22 3.62 -0.30
CA PHE A 26 17.00 3.35 -1.51
C PHE A 26 17.87 4.53 -1.94
N ALA A 27 17.37 5.76 -1.82
CA ALA A 27 18.13 6.96 -2.16
C ALA A 27 19.30 7.22 -1.20
N VAL A 28 19.16 6.84 0.08
CA VAL A 28 20.16 7.13 1.12
C VAL A 28 21.15 5.99 1.32
N ASN A 29 20.64 4.76 1.37
CA ASN A 29 21.40 3.55 1.71
C ASN A 29 21.72 2.67 0.50
N GLY A 30 21.22 3.06 -0.69
CA GLY A 30 21.35 2.27 -1.91
C GLY A 30 20.34 1.12 -2.00
N VAL A 31 20.40 0.37 -3.10
CA VAL A 31 19.48 -0.76 -3.33
C VAL A 31 19.90 -1.93 -2.43
N THR A 32 19.11 -2.19 -1.40
CA THR A 32 19.29 -3.33 -0.49
C THR A 32 18.45 -4.53 -0.94
N ALA A 33 18.93 -5.76 -0.70
CA ALA A 33 18.18 -6.97 -1.00
C ALA A 33 16.81 -6.97 -0.31
N MET A 34 16.74 -6.48 0.94
CA MET A 34 15.48 -6.36 1.66
C MET A 34 14.52 -5.35 1.03
N GLY A 35 15.02 -4.19 0.58
CA GLY A 35 14.13 -3.24 -0.06
C GLY A 35 13.62 -3.73 -1.42
N VAL A 36 14.41 -4.51 -2.16
CA VAL A 36 13.95 -5.16 -3.41
C VAL A 36 12.82 -6.14 -3.14
N VAL A 37 12.92 -6.93 -2.06
CA VAL A 37 11.85 -7.83 -1.63
C VAL A 37 10.63 -7.08 -1.10
N SER A 38 10.83 -5.90 -0.48
CA SER A 38 9.73 -5.09 0.05
C SER A 38 8.86 -4.44 -1.04
N LEU A 39 9.46 -4.09 -2.18
CA LEU A 39 8.77 -3.43 -3.30
C LEU A 39 7.52 -4.19 -3.78
N PRO A 40 7.59 -5.49 -4.14
CA PRO A 40 6.42 -6.23 -4.60
C PRO A 40 5.35 -6.37 -3.52
N ILE A 41 5.73 -6.41 -2.24
CA ILE A 41 4.78 -6.49 -1.12
C ILE A 41 3.98 -5.18 -1.03
N VAL A 42 4.66 -4.03 -1.12
CA VAL A 42 4.02 -2.70 -1.11
C VAL A 42 3.08 -2.55 -2.31
N VAL A 43 3.49 -3.01 -3.50
CA VAL A 43 2.64 -3.00 -4.70
C VAL A 43 1.41 -3.88 -4.50
N LEU A 44 1.58 -5.10 -3.99
CA LEU A 44 0.48 -6.05 -3.77
C LEU A 44 -0.51 -5.51 -2.73
N LEU A 45 -0.03 -4.88 -1.66
CA LEU A 45 -0.86 -4.19 -0.67
C LEU A 45 -1.67 -3.05 -1.29
N ALA A 46 -1.02 -2.18 -2.08
CA ALA A 46 -1.70 -1.08 -2.74
C ALA A 46 -2.80 -1.60 -3.68
N VAL A 47 -2.48 -2.58 -4.52
CA VAL A 47 -3.43 -3.21 -5.45
C VAL A 47 -4.58 -3.88 -4.68
N GLY A 48 -4.29 -4.60 -3.59
CA GLY A 48 -5.30 -5.25 -2.77
C GLY A 48 -6.29 -4.27 -2.15
N VAL A 49 -5.82 -3.14 -1.62
CA VAL A 49 -6.69 -2.10 -1.04
C VAL A 49 -7.50 -1.39 -2.11
N ILE A 50 -6.90 -1.07 -3.26
CA ILE A 50 -7.61 -0.48 -4.41
C ILE A 50 -8.69 -1.46 -4.92
N GLY A 51 -8.35 -2.74 -5.06
CA GLY A 51 -9.28 -3.80 -5.47
C GLY A 51 -10.43 -3.96 -4.47
N ALA A 52 -10.13 -3.90 -3.16
CA ALA A 52 -11.16 -3.90 -2.14
C ALA A 52 -12.08 -2.67 -2.25
N MET A 53 -11.56 -1.49 -2.62
CA MET A 53 -12.40 -0.32 -2.89
C MET A 53 -13.25 -0.50 -4.16
N ALA A 54 -12.69 -1.07 -5.23
CA ALA A 54 -13.33 -1.25 -6.53
C ALA A 54 -14.43 -2.33 -6.55
N GLN A 55 -14.26 -3.41 -5.77
CA GLN A 55 -15.28 -4.42 -5.55
C GLN A 55 -15.92 -4.23 -4.16
N PRO A 56 -16.95 -3.39 -4.02
CA PRO A 56 -17.73 -3.36 -2.79
C PRO A 56 -18.31 -4.77 -2.52
N PRO A 57 -18.27 -5.25 -1.26
CA PRO A 57 -18.73 -6.60 -0.94
C PRO A 57 -20.19 -6.75 -1.36
N ARG A 58 -20.44 -7.65 -2.32
CA ARG A 58 -21.79 -8.09 -2.65
C ARG A 58 -22.33 -8.80 -1.42
N ARG A 59 -23.24 -8.15 -0.68
CA ARG A 59 -24.09 -8.83 0.30
C ARG A 59 -24.86 -9.91 -0.47
N LYS A 60 -24.54 -11.18 -0.21
CA LYS A 60 -25.51 -12.26 -0.42
C LYS A 60 -26.60 -12.14 0.63
#